data_AF-K1U3P9-F1
#
_entry.id   AF-K1U3P9-F1
#
_cell.length_a   1.000
_cell.length_b   1.000
_cell.length_c   1.000
_cell.angle_alpha   90.00
_cell.angle_beta   90.00
_cell.angle_gamma   90.00
#
_symmetry.space_group_name_H-M   'P 1'
#
loop_
_entity.id
_entity.type
_entity.pdbx_description
1 polymer ?
#
loop_
_entity_poly.entity_id
_entity_poly.type
_entity_poly.pdbx_seq_one_letter_code
_entity_poly.pdbx_strand_id
1 'polypeptide(L)'
;NNSVPKYLDMIEYTIVVVNNGPDKSFNVTVGDLLPDGVKFISSNGQYNPDTGVWFVGDLDANESATLKIVVQVIKVGNITNNVNVTGTGHDTNLTNNNDSVSVSVPDCVILDISKVANSTVIVAGENVGYTVTVTNYGPSVATNVVLKDIFNSKELLNLQYSLNGNDWADYNKAINLGNINAGADVTV
;
A
#
# COMPACT_ATOMS: atom_id res chain seq x y z
N ASN A 1 19.01 -4.23 3.56
CA ASN A 1 18.55 -2.87 3.89
C ASN A 1 17.40 -2.98 4.86
N ASN A 2 17.54 -2.42 6.06
CA ASN A 2 16.65 -2.60 7.20
C ASN A 2 15.62 -1.46 7.32
N SER A 3 14.93 -1.13 6.23
CA SER A 3 13.81 -0.17 6.26
C SER A 3 12.50 -0.96 6.24
N VAL A 4 11.64 -0.69 7.22
CA VAL A 4 10.25 -1.16 7.20
C VAL A 4 9.59 -0.62 5.92
N PRO A 5 9.13 -1.48 5.01
CA PRO A 5 8.55 -1.04 3.75
C PRO A 5 7.23 -0.32 3.99
N LYS A 6 6.97 0.73 3.19
CA LYS A 6 5.74 1.53 3.23
C LYS A 6 4.86 1.21 2.03
N TYR A 7 3.61 1.65 2.12
CA TYR A 7 2.70 1.63 0.99
C TYR A 7 3.34 2.29 -0.24
N LEU A 8 3.26 1.62 -1.40
CA LEU A 8 3.88 1.97 -2.68
C LEU A 8 5.41 1.83 -2.78
N ASP A 9 6.12 1.44 -1.71
CA ASP A 9 7.54 1.12 -1.81
C ASP A 9 7.77 -0.11 -2.69
N MET A 10 8.93 -0.13 -3.37
CA MET A 10 9.43 -1.31 -4.06
C MET A 10 10.25 -2.16 -3.08
N ILE A 11 9.98 -3.45 -3.05
CA ILE A 11 10.78 -4.43 -2.30
C ILE A 11 11.25 -5.56 -3.22
N GLU A 12 12.36 -6.19 -2.85
CA GLU A 12 12.94 -7.34 -3.55
C GLU A 12 12.86 -8.58 -2.66
N TYR A 13 12.20 -9.63 -3.13
CA TYR A 13 12.33 -10.98 -2.60
C TYR A 13 13.51 -11.67 -3.27
N THR A 14 14.35 -12.34 -2.47
CA THR A 14 15.45 -13.18 -2.97
C THR A 14 15.19 -14.61 -2.52
N ILE A 15 15.01 -15.51 -3.49
CA ILE A 15 14.82 -16.94 -3.26
C ILE A 15 16.11 -17.63 -3.67
N VAL A 16 16.66 -18.45 -2.77
CA VAL A 16 17.84 -19.27 -3.04
C VAL A 16 17.45 -20.73 -2.85
N VAL A 17 17.60 -21.52 -3.91
CA VAL A 17 17.40 -22.97 -3.86
C VAL A 17 18.77 -23.63 -3.89
N VAL A 18 19.01 -24.58 -2.99
CA VAL A 18 20.28 -25.31 -2.90
C VAL A 18 19.98 -26.81 -2.85
N ASN A 19 20.66 -27.59 -3.70
CA ASN A 19 20.65 -29.04 -3.57
C ASN A 19 21.72 -29.47 -2.55
N ASN A 20 21.32 -29.65 -1.29
CA ASN A 20 22.21 -30.12 -0.22
C ASN A 20 22.39 -31.66 -0.22
N GLY A 21 21.77 -32.37 -1.15
CA GLY A 21 21.89 -33.82 -1.29
C GLY A 21 23.19 -34.24 -1.99
N PRO A 22 23.58 -35.52 -1.87
CA PRO A 22 24.76 -36.06 -2.53
C PRO A 22 24.56 -36.29 -4.05
N ASP A 23 23.31 -36.38 -4.50
CA ASP A 23 22.93 -36.70 -5.87
C ASP A 23 22.31 -35.50 -6.59
N LYS A 24 22.33 -35.54 -7.94
CA LYS A 24 21.67 -34.56 -8.79
C LYS A 24 20.15 -34.59 -8.60
N SER A 25 19.53 -33.42 -8.49
CA SER A 25 18.08 -33.24 -8.54
C SER A 25 17.66 -32.77 -9.93
N PHE A 26 16.57 -33.33 -10.45
CA PHE A 26 16.07 -33.03 -11.79
C PHE A 26 14.75 -32.26 -11.73
N ASN A 27 14.48 -31.45 -12.76
CA ASN A 27 13.22 -30.72 -12.93
C ASN A 27 12.81 -29.91 -11.69
N VAL A 28 13.78 -29.29 -11.02
CA VAL A 28 13.55 -28.46 -9.85
C VAL A 28 12.65 -27.29 -10.21
N THR A 29 11.60 -27.11 -9.43
CA THR A 29 10.59 -26.08 -9.62
C THR A 29 10.27 -25.42 -8.29
N VAL A 30 10.21 -24.10 -8.28
CA VAL A 30 9.82 -23.29 -7.12
C VAL A 30 8.40 -22.77 -7.33
N GLY A 31 7.57 -22.91 -6.30
CA GLY A 31 6.28 -22.26 -6.20
C GLY A 31 6.33 -21.09 -5.21
N ASP A 32 6.07 -19.88 -5.70
CA ASP A 32 5.94 -18.63 -4.96
C ASP A 32 4.83 -17.80 -5.61
N LEU A 33 3.59 -18.01 -5.18
CA LEU A 33 2.46 -17.19 -5.61
C LEU A 33 2.40 -15.94 -4.72
N LEU A 34 2.67 -14.78 -5.31
CA LEU A 34 2.74 -13.53 -4.57
C LEU A 34 1.42 -13.22 -3.84
N PRO A 35 1.48 -12.78 -2.57
CA PRO A 35 0.29 -12.41 -1.82
C PRO A 35 -0.38 -11.16 -2.39
N ASP A 36 -1.67 -10.98 -2.14
CA ASP A 36 -2.47 -9.86 -2.65
C ASP A 36 -2.06 -8.47 -2.10
N GLY A 37 -1.14 -8.44 -1.14
CA GLY A 37 -0.55 -7.24 -0.57
C GLY A 37 0.55 -6.61 -1.44
N VAL A 38 0.99 -7.31 -2.49
CA VAL A 38 2.02 -6.81 -3.41
C VAL A 38 1.60 -6.98 -4.87
N LYS A 39 2.20 -6.16 -5.74
CA LYS A 39 2.05 -6.23 -7.19
C LYS A 39 3.38 -6.58 -7.83
N PHE A 40 3.40 -7.60 -8.68
CA PHE A 40 4.59 -7.98 -9.45
C PHE A 40 5.06 -6.84 -10.36
N ILE A 41 6.37 -6.62 -10.40
CA ILE A 41 7.03 -5.64 -11.27
C ILE A 41 7.99 -6.32 -12.24
N SER A 42 8.90 -7.14 -11.73
CA SER A 42 9.90 -7.83 -12.55
C SER A 42 10.55 -9.00 -11.82
N SER A 43 11.13 -9.93 -12.57
CA SER A 43 12.04 -10.96 -12.05
C SER A 43 13.29 -11.06 -12.91
N ASN A 44 14.37 -11.62 -12.36
CA ASN A 44 15.61 -11.90 -13.12
C ASN A 44 15.68 -13.34 -13.67
N GLY A 45 14.61 -14.12 -13.53
CA GLY A 45 14.51 -15.51 -14.00
C GLY A 45 13.16 -15.81 -14.66
N GLN A 46 12.99 -17.05 -15.15
CA GLN A 46 11.78 -17.54 -15.81
C GLN A 46 10.66 -17.84 -14.79
N TYR A 47 10.25 -16.81 -14.06
CA TYR A 47 9.14 -16.82 -13.11
C TYR A 47 7.85 -16.38 -13.81
N ASN A 48 6.79 -17.14 -13.62
CA ASN A 48 5.45 -16.79 -14.06
C ASN A 48 4.66 -16.20 -12.88
N PRO A 49 4.34 -14.89 -12.88
CA PRO A 49 3.63 -14.24 -11.78
C PRO A 49 2.16 -14.67 -11.64
N ASP A 50 1.54 -15.19 -12.71
CA ASP A 50 0.13 -15.63 -12.65
C ASP A 50 -0.01 -16.99 -11.96
N THR A 51 1.01 -17.86 -12.10
CA THR A 51 1.01 -19.20 -11.49
C THR A 51 1.91 -19.29 -10.27
N GLY A 52 2.78 -18.30 -10.05
CA GLY A 52 3.82 -18.32 -9.03
C GLY A 52 4.97 -19.30 -9.32
N VAL A 53 5.11 -19.79 -10.54
CA VAL A 53 6.05 -20.89 -10.83
C VAL A 53 7.35 -20.35 -11.40
N TRP A 54 8.48 -20.74 -10.82
CA TRP A 54 9.81 -20.59 -11.40
C TRP A 54 10.42 -21.97 -11.67
N PHE A 55 10.70 -22.26 -12.94
CA PHE A 55 11.42 -23.46 -13.34
C PHE A 55 12.93 -23.23 -13.19
N VAL A 56 13.56 -23.99 -12.30
CA VAL A 56 14.99 -23.89 -12.00
C VAL A 56 15.80 -24.76 -12.97
N GLY A 57 15.25 -25.91 -13.39
CA GLY A 57 15.96 -26.90 -14.18
C GLY A 57 16.58 -27.97 -13.29
N ASP A 58 17.74 -28.49 -13.66
CA ASP A 58 18.43 -29.46 -12.83
C ASP A 58 19.44 -28.78 -11.90
N LEU A 59 19.68 -29.36 -10.73
CA LEU A 59 20.70 -28.91 -9.79
C LEU A 59 21.62 -30.09 -9.43
N ASP A 60 22.90 -29.97 -9.76
CA ASP A 60 23.93 -30.91 -9.31
C ASP A 60 24.11 -30.83 -7.78
N ALA A 61 24.84 -31.79 -7.21
CA ALA A 61 25.10 -31.82 -5.77
C ALA A 61 25.84 -30.55 -5.31
N ASN A 62 25.30 -29.88 -4.30
CA ASN A 62 25.75 -28.58 -3.76
C ASN A 62 25.59 -27.39 -4.71
N GLU A 63 24.89 -27.54 -5.84
CA GLU A 63 24.57 -26.43 -6.72
C GLU A 63 23.43 -25.58 -6.13
N SER A 64 23.44 -24.29 -6.47
CA SER A 64 22.37 -23.36 -6.09
C SER A 64 21.94 -22.49 -7.25
N ALA A 65 20.66 -22.11 -7.23
CA ALA A 65 20.09 -21.13 -8.14
C ALA A 65 19.43 -20.01 -7.32
N THR A 66 19.41 -18.79 -7.88
CA THR A 66 18.83 -17.61 -7.22
C THR A 66 17.81 -16.92 -8.12
N LEU A 67 16.62 -16.68 -7.59
CA LEU A 67 15.61 -15.82 -8.19
C LEU A 67 15.45 -14.55 -7.36
N LYS A 68 15.37 -13.41 -8.05
CA LYS A 68 15.00 -12.13 -7.49
C LYS A 68 13.67 -11.70 -8.09
N ILE A 69 12.72 -11.35 -7.24
CA ILE A 69 11.41 -10.82 -7.62
C ILE A 69 11.27 -9.43 -7.03
N VAL A 70 11.05 -8.44 -7.87
CA VAL A 70 10.74 -7.06 -7.48
C VAL A 70 9.22 -6.89 -7.49
N VAL A 71 8.69 -6.37 -6.38
CA VAL A 71 7.26 -6.11 -6.21
C VAL A 71 7.03 -4.72 -5.63
N GLN A 72 5.85 -4.15 -5.92
CA GLN A 72 5.36 -2.93 -5.27
C GLN A 72 4.40 -3.29 -4.15
N VAL A 73 4.57 -2.69 -2.97
CA VAL A 73 3.63 -2.85 -1.85
C VAL A 73 2.33 -2.09 -2.13
N ILE A 74 1.19 -2.77 -2.09
CA ILE A 74 -0.14 -2.20 -2.40
C ILE A 74 -1.16 -2.38 -1.26
N LYS A 75 -0.76 -2.91 -0.11
CA LYS A 75 -1.58 -2.95 1.11
C LYS A 75 -0.75 -2.63 2.35
N VAL A 76 -1.43 -2.14 3.38
CA VAL A 76 -0.89 -1.99 4.74
C VAL A 76 -1.11 -3.28 5.53
N GLY A 77 -0.47 -3.41 6.68
CA GLY A 77 -0.55 -4.59 7.54
C GLY A 77 0.54 -5.62 7.25
N ASN A 78 0.36 -6.84 7.76
CA ASN A 78 1.33 -7.92 7.60
C ASN A 78 1.14 -8.63 6.26
N ILE A 79 2.19 -8.65 5.44
CA ILE A 79 2.24 -9.34 4.16
C ILE A 79 3.22 -10.51 4.31
N THR A 80 2.72 -11.74 4.16
CA THR A 80 3.53 -12.96 4.20
C THR A 80 3.69 -13.53 2.80
N ASN A 81 4.94 -13.73 2.38
CA ASN A 81 5.28 -14.45 1.15
C ASN A 81 5.68 -15.87 1.49
N ASN A 82 5.10 -16.85 0.81
CA ASN A 82 5.36 -18.28 1.03
C ASN A 82 6.00 -18.87 -0.21
N VAL A 83 7.07 -19.63 -0.01
CA VAL A 83 7.76 -20.33 -1.09
C VAL A 83 7.86 -21.82 -0.77
N ASN A 84 7.77 -22.64 -1.80
CA ASN A 84 8.11 -24.06 -1.73
C ASN A 84 8.96 -24.48 -2.93
N VAL A 85 9.71 -25.57 -2.77
CA VAL A 85 10.51 -26.16 -3.83
C VAL A 85 10.17 -27.64 -4.00
N THR A 86 10.15 -28.10 -5.24
CA THR A 86 9.95 -29.50 -5.60
C THR A 86 10.96 -29.91 -6.67
N GLY A 87 11.23 -31.20 -6.78
CA GLY A 87 12.06 -31.81 -7.83
C GLY A 87 11.76 -33.30 -7.94
N THR A 88 12.30 -33.97 -8.95
CA THR A 88 12.03 -35.41 -9.18
C THR A 88 13.10 -36.34 -8.61
N GLY A 89 14.14 -35.81 -7.97
CA GLY A 89 15.15 -36.60 -7.23
C GLY A 89 14.58 -37.23 -5.95
N HIS A 90 15.31 -38.20 -5.37
CA HIS A 90 14.94 -38.79 -4.08
C HIS A 90 15.35 -37.87 -2.93
N ASP A 91 14.46 -36.92 -2.60
CA ASP A 91 14.61 -36.10 -1.40
C ASP A 91 14.02 -36.83 -0.18
N THR A 92 14.88 -37.14 0.78
CA THR A 92 14.51 -37.84 2.02
C THR A 92 13.96 -36.91 3.08
N ASN A 93 14.12 -35.60 2.93
CA ASN A 93 13.69 -34.61 3.90
C ASN A 93 12.87 -33.49 3.27
N LEU A 94 11.60 -33.76 2.95
CA LEU A 94 10.70 -32.76 2.38
C LEU A 94 10.32 -31.62 3.35
N THR A 95 10.70 -31.70 4.63
CA THR A 95 10.30 -30.70 5.64
C THR A 95 11.01 -29.36 5.48
N ASN A 96 12.18 -29.35 4.81
CA ASN A 96 12.95 -28.13 4.54
C ASN A 96 12.64 -27.50 3.16
N ASN A 97 11.65 -28.03 2.43
CA ASN A 97 11.27 -27.55 1.10
C ASN A 97 10.24 -26.41 1.12
N ASN A 98 10.07 -25.75 2.25
CA ASN A 98 9.14 -24.65 2.43
C ASN A 98 9.82 -23.54 3.24
N ASP A 99 9.60 -22.28 2.86
CA ASP A 99 10.06 -21.12 3.62
C ASP A 99 9.05 -19.98 3.50
N SER A 100 9.14 -18.99 4.38
CA SER A 100 8.32 -17.79 4.31
C SER A 100 9.00 -16.58 4.93
N VAL A 101 8.65 -15.40 4.44
CA VAL A 101 9.07 -14.14 5.03
C VAL A 101 7.86 -13.22 5.16
N SER A 102 7.79 -12.49 6.27
CA SER A 102 6.74 -11.50 6.51
C SER A 102 7.32 -10.10 6.60
N VAL A 103 6.60 -9.14 6.02
CA VAL A 103 6.88 -7.71 6.16
C VAL A 103 5.67 -7.01 6.77
N SER A 104 5.91 -6.13 7.74
CA SER A 104 4.85 -5.33 8.37
C SER A 104 4.86 -3.94 7.75
N VAL A 105 3.80 -3.61 7.02
CA VAL A 105 3.63 -2.29 6.38
C VAL A 105 2.78 -1.41 7.31
N PRO A 106 3.30 -0.26 7.77
CA PRO A 106 2.53 0.63 8.65
C PRO A 106 1.34 1.24 7.93
N ASP A 107 0.37 1.73 8.70
CA ASP A 107 -0.76 2.48 8.17
C ASP A 107 -0.29 3.68 7.33
N CYS A 108 -1.04 3.96 6.26
CA CYS A 108 -0.75 5.04 5.34
C CYS A 108 -2.03 5.82 5.02
N VAL A 109 -1.97 7.13 5.27
CA VAL A 109 -3.06 8.08 5.01
C VAL A 109 -2.57 9.09 3.98
N ILE A 110 -3.40 9.38 2.98
CA ILE A 110 -3.10 10.36 1.92
C ILE A 110 -4.28 11.31 1.83
N LEU A 111 -4.21 12.42 2.56
CA LEU A 111 -5.26 13.46 2.53
C LEU A 111 -4.99 14.45 1.40
N ASP A 112 -6.05 14.76 0.67
CA ASP A 112 -6.11 15.83 -0.32
C ASP A 112 -7.22 16.82 0.06
N ILE A 113 -7.03 18.08 -0.30
CA ILE A 113 -7.98 19.15 0.01
C ILE A 113 -8.18 20.06 -1.18
N SER A 114 -9.45 20.32 -1.51
CA SER A 114 -9.86 21.31 -2.51
C SER A 114 -10.77 22.35 -1.87
N LYS A 115 -10.67 23.60 -2.32
CA LYS A 115 -11.53 24.70 -1.88
C LYS A 115 -11.98 25.51 -3.09
N VAL A 116 -13.29 25.66 -3.24
CA VAL A 116 -13.91 26.36 -4.37
C VAL A 116 -14.85 27.44 -3.84
N ALA A 117 -14.70 28.67 -4.30
CA ALA A 117 -15.65 29.74 -4.02
C ALA A 117 -16.84 29.63 -4.97
N ASN A 118 -18.05 29.88 -4.48
CA ASN A 118 -19.25 29.92 -5.32
C ASN A 118 -19.25 31.12 -6.28
N SER A 119 -18.45 32.16 -6.00
CA SER A 119 -18.20 33.30 -6.86
C SER A 119 -16.78 33.83 -6.68
N THR A 120 -16.19 34.34 -7.76
CA THR A 120 -14.89 35.03 -7.76
C THR A 120 -15.03 36.55 -7.86
N VAL A 121 -16.24 37.05 -8.03
CA VAL A 121 -16.58 38.48 -8.05
C VAL A 121 -17.74 38.69 -7.08
N ILE A 122 -17.46 39.39 -5.98
CA ILE A 122 -18.40 39.61 -4.87
C ILE A 122 -18.38 41.09 -4.54
N VAL A 123 -19.55 41.69 -4.27
CA VAL A 123 -19.64 43.08 -3.83
C VAL A 123 -19.48 43.14 -2.30
N ALA A 124 -18.80 44.16 -1.79
CA ALA A 124 -18.61 44.33 -0.36
C ALA A 124 -19.98 44.37 0.36
N GLY A 125 -20.13 43.50 1.37
CA GLY A 125 -21.38 43.32 2.12
C GLY A 125 -22.23 42.13 1.68
N GLU A 126 -21.92 41.49 0.55
CA GLU A 126 -22.59 40.25 0.12
C GLU A 126 -21.97 39.00 0.77
N ASN A 127 -22.76 37.92 0.81
CA ASN A 127 -22.28 36.62 1.26
C ASN A 127 -21.47 35.93 0.16
N VAL A 128 -20.35 35.33 0.56
CA VAL A 128 -19.57 34.38 -0.24
C VAL A 128 -19.65 33.00 0.37
N GLY A 129 -19.87 31.99 -0.47
CA GLY A 129 -19.82 30.58 -0.09
C GLY A 129 -18.51 29.95 -0.53
N TYR A 130 -17.96 29.09 0.32
CA TYR A 130 -16.84 28.23 -0.04
C TYR A 130 -17.26 26.79 0.19
N THR A 131 -16.95 25.92 -0.77
CA THR A 131 -17.05 24.48 -0.62
C THR A 131 -15.64 23.93 -0.45
N VAL A 132 -15.38 23.26 0.66
CA VAL A 132 -14.11 22.59 0.95
C VAL A 132 -14.33 21.09 1.00
N THR A 133 -13.65 20.35 0.14
CA THR A 133 -13.71 18.88 0.14
C THR A 133 -12.37 18.33 0.57
N VAL A 134 -12.38 17.50 1.62
CA VAL A 134 -11.21 16.76 2.12
C VAL A 134 -11.39 15.29 1.79
N THR A 135 -10.48 14.73 1.01
CA THR A 135 -10.55 13.33 0.54
C THR A 135 -9.39 12.52 1.11
N ASN A 136 -9.63 11.27 1.51
CA ASN A 136 -8.58 10.32 1.89
C ASN A 136 -8.32 9.30 0.78
N TYR A 137 -7.26 9.51 0.00
CA TYR A 137 -6.79 8.58 -1.03
C TYR A 137 -5.89 7.46 -0.48
N GLY A 138 -5.56 7.50 0.81
CA GLY A 138 -4.71 6.50 1.44
C GLY A 138 -5.46 5.19 1.70
N PRO A 139 -4.73 4.07 1.87
CA PRO A 139 -5.32 2.77 2.19
C PRO A 139 -5.82 2.66 3.64
N SER A 140 -5.37 3.52 4.55
CA SER A 140 -5.77 3.52 5.98
C SER A 140 -6.75 4.65 6.31
N VAL A 141 -7.51 4.48 7.38
CA VAL A 141 -8.44 5.50 7.90
C VAL A 141 -7.66 6.72 8.42
N ALA A 142 -8.04 7.92 7.99
CA ALA A 142 -7.54 9.17 8.54
C ALA A 142 -8.32 9.49 9.83
N THR A 143 -7.69 9.37 11.00
CA THR A 143 -8.37 9.60 12.28
C THR A 143 -8.25 11.04 12.76
N ASN A 144 -9.29 11.56 13.41
CA ASN A 144 -9.29 12.89 14.05
C ASN A 144 -8.86 14.03 13.10
N VAL A 145 -9.38 14.01 11.87
CA VAL A 145 -9.08 15.03 10.86
C VAL A 145 -9.71 16.36 11.26
N VAL A 146 -8.91 17.43 11.20
CA VAL A 146 -9.33 18.79 11.54
C VAL A 146 -9.05 19.72 10.37
N LEU A 147 -10.08 20.41 9.89
CA LEU A 147 -9.96 21.47 8.90
C LEU A 147 -9.71 22.80 9.61
N LYS A 148 -8.69 23.54 9.18
CA LYS A 148 -8.42 24.91 9.61
C LYS A 148 -8.30 25.80 8.38
N ASP A 149 -9.20 26.77 8.30
CA ASP A 149 -9.18 27.83 7.29
C ASP A 149 -8.67 29.13 7.92
N ILE A 150 -7.62 29.69 7.33
CA ILE A 150 -7.04 30.97 7.75
C ILE A 150 -7.67 32.06 6.88
N PHE A 151 -8.39 32.98 7.52
CA PHE A 151 -9.08 34.07 6.86
C PHE A 151 -8.70 35.42 7.47
N ASN A 152 -8.88 36.50 6.70
CA ASN A 152 -8.71 37.85 7.20
C ASN A 152 -10.03 38.32 7.83
N SER A 153 -10.04 38.51 9.14
CA SER A 153 -11.22 38.96 9.89
C SER A 153 -11.64 40.41 9.61
N LYS A 154 -10.87 41.17 8.80
CA LYS A 154 -11.28 42.48 8.28
C LYS A 154 -12.03 42.38 6.94
N GLU A 155 -11.95 41.23 6.27
CA GLU A 155 -12.54 41.00 4.94
C GLU A 155 -13.75 40.07 5.03
N LEU A 156 -13.65 39.00 5.84
CA LEU A 156 -14.73 38.04 6.06
C LEU A 156 -15.21 38.11 7.52
N LEU A 157 -16.53 38.25 7.67
CA LEU A 157 -17.21 38.38 8.95
C LEU A 157 -18.29 37.30 9.06
N ASN A 158 -18.67 36.94 10.29
CA ASN A 158 -19.76 35.99 10.58
C ASN A 158 -19.61 34.64 9.87
N LEU A 159 -18.40 34.08 9.87
CA LEU A 159 -18.13 32.80 9.21
C LEU A 159 -18.95 31.69 9.87
N GLN A 160 -19.64 30.92 9.04
CA GLN A 160 -20.36 29.72 9.42
C GLN A 160 -19.91 28.57 8.53
N TYR A 161 -20.13 27.34 8.98
CA TYR A 161 -19.86 26.14 8.21
C TYR A 161 -21.02 25.15 8.37
N SER A 162 -21.15 24.24 7.41
CA SER A 162 -22.06 23.11 7.46
C SER A 162 -21.32 21.85 7.00
N LEU A 163 -21.54 20.72 7.65
CA LEU A 163 -20.97 19.45 7.19
C LEU A 163 -21.98 18.75 6.27
N ASN A 164 -21.58 18.46 5.04
CA ASN A 164 -22.40 17.80 4.02
C ASN A 164 -23.78 18.47 3.79
N GLY A 165 -23.85 19.80 3.95
CA GLY A 165 -25.07 20.58 3.72
C GLY A 165 -26.17 20.44 4.78
N ASN A 166 -25.85 19.93 5.97
CA ASN A 166 -26.76 19.87 7.12
C ASN A 166 -26.79 21.20 7.90
N ASP A 167 -26.91 21.14 9.23
CA ASP A 167 -26.98 22.32 10.10
C ASP A 167 -25.76 23.24 10.00
N TRP A 168 -26.01 24.54 10.08
CA TRP A 168 -24.98 25.56 10.11
C TRP A 168 -24.52 25.84 11.53
N ALA A 169 -23.22 25.96 11.72
CA ALA A 169 -22.60 26.33 12.98
C ALA A 169 -21.58 27.45 12.77
N ASP A 170 -21.37 28.27 13.80
CA ASP A 170 -20.36 29.32 13.75
C ASP A 170 -18.95 28.72 13.66
N TYR A 171 -18.16 29.25 12.74
CA TYR A 171 -16.79 28.80 12.52
C TYR A 171 -15.85 29.37 13.59
N ASN A 172 -15.33 28.49 14.45
CA ASN A 172 -14.43 28.83 15.54
C ASN A 172 -12.99 28.35 15.28
N LYS A 173 -12.41 28.76 14.14
CA LYS A 173 -10.99 28.51 13.72
C LYS A 173 -10.62 27.07 13.38
N ALA A 174 -11.48 26.10 13.66
CA ALA A 174 -11.27 24.70 13.33
C ALA A 174 -12.63 24.00 13.20
N ILE A 175 -12.68 23.01 12.30
CA ILE A 175 -13.83 22.12 12.12
C ILE A 175 -13.33 20.70 12.30
N ASN A 176 -13.93 19.97 13.24
CA ASN A 176 -13.63 18.56 13.43
C ASN A 176 -14.39 17.73 12.39
N LEU A 177 -13.66 17.11 11.47
CA LEU A 177 -14.23 16.22 10.44
C LEU A 177 -14.36 14.78 10.92
N GLY A 178 -13.81 14.46 12.11
CA GLY A 178 -13.80 13.11 12.65
C GLY A 178 -12.88 12.18 11.86
N ASN A 179 -13.34 10.95 11.62
CA ASN A 179 -12.58 9.97 10.86
C ASN A 179 -13.01 9.98 9.39
N ILE A 180 -12.05 9.97 8.48
CA ILE A 180 -12.30 9.84 7.03
C ILE A 180 -11.78 8.48 6.59
N ASN A 181 -12.71 7.58 6.23
CA ASN A 181 -12.40 6.24 5.75
C ASN A 181 -11.57 6.29 4.45
N ALA A 182 -10.84 5.21 4.15
CA ALA A 182 -10.13 5.09 2.88
C ALA A 182 -11.09 5.22 1.69
N GLY A 183 -10.73 6.07 0.73
CA GLY A 183 -11.54 6.38 -0.46
C GLY A 183 -12.75 7.28 -0.20
N ALA A 184 -12.96 7.74 1.05
CA ALA A 184 -14.06 8.63 1.38
C ALA A 184 -13.63 10.10 1.38
N ASP A 185 -14.61 10.99 1.30
CA ASP A 185 -14.45 12.43 1.46
C ASP A 185 -15.43 13.01 2.50
N VAL A 186 -15.09 14.20 2.99
CA VAL A 186 -15.98 15.05 3.77
C VAL A 186 -16.03 16.42 3.10
N THR A 187 -17.24 16.92 2.86
CA THR A 187 -17.46 18.25 2.29
C THR A 187 -17.99 19.21 3.35
N VAL A 188 -17.40 20.41 3.38
CA VAL A 188 -17.69 21.54 4.28
C VAL A 188 -18.15 22.74 3.47
#